data_AF-X0VXM6-F1
#
_entry.id   AF-X0VXM6-F1
#
_cell.length_a   1.000
_cell.length_b   1.000
_cell.length_c   1.000
_cell.angle_alpha   90.00
_cell.angle_beta   90.00
_cell.angle_gamma   90.00
#
_symmetry.space_group_name_H-M   'P 1'
#
loop_
_entity.id
_entity.type
_entity.pdbx_description
1 polymer ?
#
loop_
_entity_poly.entity_id
_entity_poly.type
_entity_poly.pdbx_seq_one_letter_code
_entity_poly.pdbx_strand_id
1 'polypeptide(L)'
;NEHMTPGCEYTVFDTPHGCRVGVLTCYDNNICENVRITALKGAEILLAPHQTGGCDIGNPHVMGKIDRSLWDNRRSNPKAIEAEFQGPKGKGWLMRWLPARAHDNGIFVVFSNGVGVDDDEIRTGNAMVIDPYGRVIAETWKADDDMVIADLDASLLDRSTGREWIMVRRPELYRPLTVATGFERSTRTVRFGIDETVTTGNC
;
A
#
# COMPACT_ATOMS: atom_id res chain seq x y z
N ASN A 1 10.00 -1.15 17.35
CA ASN A 1 10.95 -2.27 17.18
C ASN A 1 12.31 -1.70 17.52
N GLU A 2 13.09 -2.35 18.39
CA GLU A 2 14.44 -1.91 18.76
C GLU A 2 15.40 -1.77 17.57
N HIS A 3 15.11 -2.43 16.45
CA HIS A 3 15.93 -2.42 15.24
C HIS A 3 15.52 -1.37 14.18
N MET A 4 14.45 -0.59 14.41
CA MET A 4 13.96 0.39 13.43
C MET A 4 13.51 1.69 14.10
N THR A 5 13.97 2.81 13.56
CA THR A 5 13.48 4.16 13.89
C THR A 5 12.52 4.67 12.83
N PRO A 6 11.55 5.54 13.16
CA PRO A 6 10.72 6.20 12.16
C PRO A 6 11.57 6.92 11.11
N GLY A 7 11.16 6.84 9.84
CA GLY A 7 11.75 7.62 8.76
C GLY A 7 11.47 9.12 8.93
N CYS A 8 12.31 9.97 8.33
CA CYS A 8 12.20 11.42 8.45
C CYS A 8 12.00 12.16 7.11
N GLU A 9 11.98 11.44 5.97
CA GLU A 9 11.84 12.05 4.65
C GLU A 9 11.13 11.16 3.62
N TYR A 10 10.62 11.80 2.57
CA TYR A 10 10.04 11.12 1.40
C TYR A 10 11.08 11.02 0.28
N THR A 11 11.32 9.79 -0.19
CA THR A 11 12.30 9.50 -1.24
C THR A 11 11.67 9.64 -2.62
N VAL A 12 12.13 10.63 -3.39
CA VAL A 12 11.75 10.84 -4.80
C VAL A 12 13.00 11.18 -5.61
N PHE A 13 13.26 10.43 -6.68
CA PHE A 13 14.49 10.52 -7.47
C PHE A 13 14.23 10.36 -8.97
N ASP A 14 15.13 10.92 -9.78
CA ASP A 14 15.10 10.77 -11.24
C ASP A 14 15.73 9.44 -11.65
N THR A 15 15.17 8.80 -12.68
CA THR A 15 15.74 7.58 -13.25
C THR A 15 16.52 7.89 -14.54
N PRO A 16 17.45 7.00 -14.95
CA PRO A 16 18.08 7.10 -16.27
C PRO A 16 17.11 7.03 -17.46
N HIS A 17 15.86 6.66 -17.21
CA HIS A 17 14.81 6.49 -18.23
C HIS A 17 13.94 7.75 -18.40
N GLY A 18 14.29 8.85 -17.74
CA GLY A 18 13.60 10.13 -17.91
C GLY A 18 12.26 10.24 -17.16
N CYS A 19 11.97 9.31 -16.25
CA CYS A 19 10.83 9.40 -15.35
C CYS A 19 11.28 9.58 -13.90
N ARG A 20 10.41 10.19 -13.09
CA ARG A 20 10.67 10.43 -11.67
C ARG A 20 9.90 9.45 -10.80
N VAL A 21 10.61 8.80 -9.87
CA VAL A 21 10.09 7.69 -9.07
C VAL A 21 10.05 8.08 -7.59
N GLY A 22 8.93 7.80 -6.94
CA GLY A 22 8.79 7.85 -5.49
C GLY A 22 8.72 6.45 -4.88
N VAL A 23 9.12 6.31 -3.62
CA VAL A 23 9.03 5.04 -2.88
C VAL A 23 8.32 5.27 -1.56
N LEU A 24 7.30 4.45 -1.28
CA LEU A 24 6.62 4.40 0.01
C LEU A 24 6.50 2.96 0.48
N THR A 25 6.83 2.71 1.73
CA THR A 25 6.94 1.34 2.25
C THR A 25 5.69 0.91 3.00
N CYS A 26 5.05 -0.16 2.52
CA CYS A 26 3.92 -0.83 3.14
C CYS A 26 2.85 0.15 3.65
N TYR A 27 2.68 0.26 4.97
CA TYR A 27 1.66 1.08 5.63
C TYR A 27 1.67 2.55 5.19
N ASP A 28 2.81 3.09 4.75
CA ASP A 28 2.90 4.46 4.24
C ASP A 28 1.94 4.72 3.08
N ASN A 29 1.64 3.71 2.26
CA ASN A 29 0.73 3.81 1.11
C ASN A 29 -0.74 3.90 1.53
N ASN A 30 -1.08 3.42 2.73
CA ASN A 30 -2.44 3.48 3.26
C ASN A 30 -2.84 4.92 3.61
N ILE A 31 -1.86 5.77 3.97
CA ILE A 31 -2.05 7.17 4.33
C ILE A 31 -2.02 8.02 3.07
N CYS A 32 -3.13 8.70 2.74
CA CYS A 32 -3.24 9.38 1.45
C CYS A 32 -2.31 10.61 1.35
N GLU A 33 -1.98 11.22 2.49
CA GLU A 33 -1.07 12.35 2.62
C GLU A 33 0.35 12.00 2.14
N ASN A 34 0.83 10.80 2.46
CA ASN A 34 2.17 10.33 2.08
C ASN A 34 2.29 10.22 0.55
N VAL A 35 1.28 9.63 -0.09
CA VAL A 35 1.23 9.56 -1.56
C VAL A 35 1.11 10.95 -2.17
N ARG A 36 0.28 11.82 -1.59
CA ARG A 36 0.14 13.20 -2.05
C ARG A 36 1.45 13.98 -1.99
N ILE A 37 2.19 13.88 -0.89
CA ILE A 37 3.48 14.57 -0.74
C ILE A 37 4.50 14.03 -1.75
N THR A 38 4.50 12.72 -1.98
CA THR A 38 5.35 12.06 -2.97
C THR A 38 5.05 12.57 -4.40
N ALA A 39 3.78 12.68 -4.76
CA ALA A 39 3.35 13.25 -6.05
C ALA A 39 3.67 14.74 -6.17
N LEU A 40 3.47 15.55 -5.11
CA LEU A 40 3.84 16.97 -5.08
C LEU A 40 5.34 17.21 -5.20
N LYS A 41 6.15 16.23 -4.76
CA LYS A 41 7.59 16.21 -5.00
C LYS A 41 7.95 15.87 -6.45
N GLY A 42 6.98 15.56 -7.30
CA GLY A 42 7.14 15.34 -8.73
C GLY A 42 7.23 13.87 -9.15
N ALA A 43 6.91 12.92 -8.26
CA ALA A 43 6.86 11.51 -8.65
C ALA A 43 5.79 11.27 -9.72
N GLU A 44 6.14 10.45 -10.71
CA GLU A 44 5.26 10.02 -11.81
C GLU A 44 4.91 8.54 -11.67
N ILE A 45 5.79 7.79 -11.00
CA ILE A 45 5.63 6.38 -10.65
C ILE A 45 5.86 6.28 -9.14
N LEU A 46 4.95 5.62 -8.44
CA LEU A 46 5.11 5.21 -7.06
C LEU A 46 5.46 3.72 -6.99
N LEU A 47 6.62 3.39 -6.42
CA LEU A 47 6.93 2.04 -5.99
C LEU A 47 6.35 1.82 -4.60
N ALA A 48 5.49 0.81 -4.49
CA ALA A 48 4.72 0.51 -3.29
C ALA A 48 4.99 -0.94 -2.82
N PRO A 49 6.21 -1.26 -2.31
CA PRO A 49 6.51 -2.56 -1.73
C PRO A 49 5.75 -2.77 -0.41
N HIS A 50 5.13 -3.92 -0.23
CA HIS A 50 4.30 -4.26 0.91
C HIS A 50 4.65 -5.62 1.52
N GLN A 51 4.23 -5.78 2.77
CA GLN A 51 4.06 -7.07 3.42
C GLN A 51 2.71 -7.08 4.14
N THR A 52 1.63 -7.15 3.36
CA THR A 52 0.25 -7.15 3.85
C THR A 52 -0.38 -8.53 3.71
N GLY A 53 -1.19 -8.89 4.70
CA GLY A 53 -1.89 -10.17 4.78
C GLY A 53 -3.09 -10.06 5.70
N GLY A 54 -3.91 -11.09 5.69
CA GLY A 54 -5.13 -11.16 6.47
C GLY A 54 -4.85 -11.26 7.96
N CYS A 55 -5.38 -10.31 8.75
CA CYS A 55 -5.25 -10.30 10.21
C CYS A 55 -6.55 -10.75 10.87
N ASP A 56 -6.44 -11.41 12.02
CA ASP A 56 -7.57 -11.69 12.89
C ASP A 56 -7.69 -10.60 13.98
N ILE A 57 -8.29 -9.48 13.62
CA ILE A 57 -8.49 -8.32 14.52
C ILE A 57 -9.95 -8.14 14.94
N GLY A 58 -10.78 -9.18 14.82
CA GLY A 58 -12.20 -9.17 15.25
C GLY A 58 -13.14 -8.25 14.45
N ASN A 59 -12.63 -7.46 13.49
CA ASN A 59 -13.41 -6.62 12.61
C ASN A 59 -13.66 -7.34 11.27
N PRO A 60 -14.90 -7.73 10.94
CA PRO A 60 -15.19 -8.51 9.72
C PRO A 60 -15.05 -7.70 8.43
N HIS A 61 -14.81 -6.38 8.50
CA HIS A 61 -14.70 -5.50 7.35
C HIS A 61 -13.26 -5.18 6.95
N VAL A 62 -12.25 -5.68 7.67
CA VAL A 62 -10.83 -5.52 7.33
C VAL A 62 -10.32 -6.66 6.46
N MET A 63 -9.03 -6.60 6.07
CA MET A 63 -8.36 -7.73 5.43
C MET A 63 -8.31 -8.90 6.41
N GLY A 64 -9.23 -9.86 6.27
CA GLY A 64 -9.42 -10.95 7.23
C GLY A 64 -8.45 -12.10 7.02
N LYS A 65 -8.22 -12.90 8.08
CA LYS A 65 -7.34 -14.08 8.05
C LYS A 65 -7.78 -15.13 7.02
N ILE A 66 -6.79 -15.71 6.32
CA ILE A 66 -6.99 -16.83 5.39
C ILE A 66 -6.61 -18.12 6.12
N ASP A 67 -7.44 -19.15 5.96
CA ASP A 67 -7.15 -20.47 6.55
C ASP A 67 -5.87 -21.06 5.94
N ARG A 68 -4.92 -21.41 6.81
CA ARG A 68 -3.63 -21.97 6.43
C ARG A 68 -3.76 -23.28 5.65
N SER A 69 -4.82 -24.05 5.89
CA SER A 69 -5.10 -25.28 5.14
C SER A 69 -5.23 -25.03 3.62
N LEU A 70 -5.72 -23.86 3.21
CA LEU A 70 -5.84 -23.49 1.80
C LEU A 70 -4.46 -23.27 1.16
N TRP A 71 -3.53 -22.65 1.91
CA TRP A 71 -2.15 -22.46 1.45
C TRP A 71 -1.39 -23.79 1.37
N ASP A 72 -1.52 -24.63 2.39
CA ASP A 72 -0.85 -25.93 2.45
C ASP A 72 -1.31 -26.84 1.29
N ASN A 73 -2.58 -26.73 0.89
CA ASN A 73 -3.18 -27.47 -0.24
C ASN A 73 -3.08 -26.77 -1.61
N ARG A 74 -2.40 -25.61 -1.72
CA ARG A 74 -2.41 -24.81 -2.96
C ARG A 74 -1.91 -25.53 -4.21
N ARG A 75 -1.04 -26.53 -4.07
CA ARG A 75 -0.52 -27.31 -5.21
C ARG A 75 -1.56 -28.30 -5.75
N SER A 76 -2.39 -28.88 -4.88
CA SER A 76 -3.44 -29.83 -5.28
C SER A 76 -4.76 -29.13 -5.62
N ASN A 77 -5.04 -27.96 -5.02
CA ASN A 77 -6.23 -27.16 -5.28
C ASN A 77 -5.91 -25.65 -5.32
N PRO A 78 -5.23 -25.16 -6.37
CA PRO A 78 -4.81 -23.75 -6.45
C PRO A 78 -6.00 -22.79 -6.45
N LYS A 79 -7.12 -23.18 -7.09
CA LYS A 79 -8.31 -22.34 -7.20
C LYS A 79 -8.89 -21.91 -5.85
N ALA A 80 -8.76 -22.74 -4.81
CA ALA A 80 -9.34 -22.43 -3.50
C ALA A 80 -8.60 -21.28 -2.80
N ILE A 81 -7.27 -21.29 -2.80
CA ILE A 81 -6.48 -20.19 -2.22
C ILE A 81 -6.53 -18.94 -3.12
N GLU A 82 -6.53 -19.12 -4.44
CA GLU A 82 -6.63 -18.02 -5.40
C GLU A 82 -7.99 -17.29 -5.31
N ALA A 83 -9.05 -17.99 -4.93
CA ALA A 83 -10.35 -17.38 -4.66
C ALA A 83 -10.29 -16.46 -3.43
N GLU A 84 -9.57 -16.84 -2.37
CA GLU A 84 -9.34 -15.97 -1.21
C GLU A 84 -8.46 -14.76 -1.58
N PHE A 85 -7.43 -14.96 -2.40
CA PHE A 85 -6.53 -13.88 -2.86
C PHE A 85 -7.26 -12.88 -3.76
N GLN A 86 -8.24 -13.30 -4.55
CA GLN A 86 -9.07 -12.40 -5.34
C GLN A 86 -10.23 -11.81 -4.54
N GLY A 87 -10.62 -12.46 -3.45
CA GLY A 87 -11.77 -12.12 -2.64
C GLY A 87 -11.57 -10.92 -1.70
N PRO A 88 -12.51 -10.71 -0.77
CA PRO A 88 -12.49 -9.59 0.18
C PRO A 88 -11.26 -9.53 1.09
N LYS A 89 -10.54 -10.66 1.25
CA LYS A 89 -9.34 -10.77 2.10
C LYS A 89 -8.03 -10.52 1.35
N GLY A 90 -8.08 -10.37 0.03
CA GLY A 90 -6.91 -10.05 -0.80
C GLY A 90 -7.20 -8.82 -1.66
N LYS A 91 -7.27 -9.01 -2.99
CA LYS A 91 -7.54 -7.97 -3.98
C LYS A 91 -8.77 -7.13 -3.63
N GLY A 92 -9.87 -7.73 -3.19
CA GLY A 92 -11.09 -7.00 -2.84
C GLY A 92 -10.88 -5.95 -1.74
N TRP A 93 -9.92 -6.14 -0.84
CA TRP A 93 -9.53 -5.14 0.16
C TRP A 93 -8.65 -4.04 -0.46
N LEU A 94 -7.64 -4.43 -1.25
CA LEU A 94 -6.72 -3.50 -1.93
C LEU A 94 -7.49 -2.51 -2.84
N MET A 95 -8.48 -3.01 -3.58
CA MET A 95 -9.27 -2.22 -4.51
C MET A 95 -10.11 -1.12 -3.85
N ARG A 96 -10.25 -1.11 -2.52
CA ARG A 96 -10.99 -0.06 -1.79
C ARG A 96 -10.22 1.26 -1.71
N TRP A 97 -8.89 1.21 -1.78
CA TRP A 97 -8.07 2.39 -1.50
C TRP A 97 -6.88 2.55 -2.45
N LEU A 98 -6.28 1.45 -2.92
CA LEU A 98 -5.06 1.48 -3.73
C LEU A 98 -5.26 2.18 -5.09
N PRO A 99 -6.36 1.95 -5.84
CA PRO A 99 -6.65 2.71 -7.06
C PRO A 99 -6.73 4.22 -6.85
N ALA A 100 -7.28 4.66 -5.71
CA ALA A 100 -7.37 6.08 -5.38
C ALA A 100 -5.99 6.72 -5.18
N ARG A 101 -4.98 5.96 -4.73
CA ARG A 101 -3.60 6.45 -4.62
C ARG A 101 -3.03 6.85 -5.99
N ALA A 102 -3.33 6.07 -7.03
CA ALA A 102 -2.97 6.40 -8.40
C ALA A 102 -3.82 7.55 -8.95
N HIS A 103 -5.15 7.39 -8.90
CA HIS A 103 -6.12 8.31 -9.51
C HIS A 103 -6.03 9.73 -8.94
N ASP A 104 -6.07 9.88 -7.62
CA ASP A 104 -6.13 11.21 -6.99
C ASP A 104 -4.84 12.01 -7.19
N ASN A 105 -3.74 11.32 -7.51
CA ASN A 105 -2.42 11.91 -7.68
C ASN A 105 -1.98 11.99 -9.14
N GLY A 106 -2.65 11.31 -10.06
CA GLY A 106 -2.28 11.31 -11.48
C GLY A 106 -0.90 10.69 -11.71
N ILE A 107 -0.64 9.56 -11.03
CA ILE A 107 0.63 8.83 -11.08
C ILE A 107 0.40 7.33 -11.33
N PHE A 108 1.38 6.65 -11.88
CA PHE A 108 1.40 5.19 -11.89
C PHE A 108 1.71 4.65 -10.49
N VAL A 109 1.14 3.49 -10.14
CA VAL A 109 1.46 2.77 -8.89
C VAL A 109 1.90 1.36 -9.25
N VAL A 110 3.09 0.98 -8.81
CA VAL A 110 3.66 -0.38 -8.92
C VAL A 110 3.61 -0.99 -7.53
N PHE A 111 2.59 -1.81 -7.29
CA PHE A 111 2.37 -2.50 -6.03
C PHE A 111 2.97 -3.90 -6.07
N SER A 112 3.78 -4.23 -5.07
CA SER A 112 4.32 -5.57 -4.85
C SER A 112 4.12 -5.96 -3.40
N ASN A 113 3.93 -7.24 -3.15
CA ASN A 113 3.65 -7.77 -1.83
C ASN A 113 4.18 -9.20 -1.73
N GLY A 114 4.57 -9.63 -0.53
CA GLY A 114 4.92 -11.03 -0.29
C GLY A 114 3.75 -11.96 -0.56
N VAL A 115 4.05 -13.23 -0.88
CA VAL A 115 3.06 -14.29 -1.05
C VAL A 115 3.44 -15.48 -0.19
N GLY A 116 2.46 -16.01 0.55
CA GLY A 116 2.63 -17.19 1.39
C GLY A 116 2.65 -16.94 2.88
N VAL A 117 3.13 -17.94 3.60
CA VAL A 117 3.04 -18.00 5.07
C VAL A 117 4.01 -17.00 5.67
N ASP A 118 3.48 -16.16 6.56
CA ASP A 118 4.25 -15.22 7.37
C ASP A 118 3.67 -15.26 8.79
N ASP A 119 4.39 -15.92 9.69
CA ASP A 119 3.91 -16.34 11.01
C ASP A 119 2.55 -17.06 10.94
N ASP A 120 1.52 -16.51 11.58
CA ASP A 120 0.17 -17.07 11.61
C ASP A 120 -0.76 -16.50 10.52
N GLU A 121 -0.21 -15.69 9.61
CA GLU A 121 -0.93 -15.04 8.52
C GLU A 121 -0.52 -15.62 7.15
N ILE A 122 -1.38 -15.41 6.14
CA ILE A 122 -1.05 -15.64 4.74
C ILE A 122 -1.00 -14.29 4.02
N ARG A 123 0.15 -14.01 3.42
CA ARG A 123 0.35 -12.89 2.50
C ARG A 123 -0.22 -13.27 1.14
N THR A 124 -1.02 -12.38 0.57
CA THR A 124 -1.84 -12.70 -0.60
C THR A 124 -1.14 -12.44 -1.93
N GLY A 125 0.08 -11.89 -1.91
CA GLY A 125 0.70 -11.33 -3.11
C GLY A 125 -0.20 -10.23 -3.66
N ASN A 126 -0.89 -10.51 -4.76
CA ASN A 126 -1.68 -9.52 -5.49
C ASN A 126 -0.84 -8.36 -6.03
N ALA A 127 0.39 -8.64 -6.49
CA ALA A 127 1.19 -7.65 -7.19
C ALA A 127 0.40 -7.11 -8.39
N MET A 128 0.45 -5.79 -8.61
CA MET A 128 -0.28 -5.12 -9.67
C MET A 128 0.35 -3.79 -10.07
N VAL A 129 0.10 -3.41 -11.31
CA VAL A 129 0.42 -2.09 -11.85
C VAL A 129 -0.89 -1.36 -12.12
N ILE A 130 -0.99 -0.13 -11.60
CA ILE A 130 -2.17 0.73 -11.71
C ILE A 130 -1.76 2.01 -12.44
N ASP A 131 -2.57 2.43 -13.39
CA ASP A 131 -2.34 3.65 -14.16
C ASP A 131 -2.85 4.93 -13.44
N PRO A 132 -2.55 6.14 -13.96
CA PRO A 132 -2.98 7.41 -13.38
C PRO A 132 -4.50 7.61 -13.27
N TYR A 133 -5.32 6.73 -13.86
CA TYR A 133 -6.78 6.76 -13.77
C TYR A 133 -7.31 5.72 -12.77
N GLY A 134 -6.43 5.05 -12.02
CA GLY A 134 -6.81 4.02 -11.06
C GLY A 134 -7.18 2.69 -11.71
N ARG A 135 -6.89 2.49 -13.00
CA ARG A 135 -7.17 1.23 -13.69
C ARG A 135 -6.01 0.27 -13.48
N VAL A 136 -6.32 -0.98 -13.12
CA VAL A 136 -5.32 -2.06 -13.07
C VAL A 136 -4.99 -2.46 -14.50
N ILE A 137 -3.72 -2.33 -14.89
CA ILE A 137 -3.24 -2.64 -16.24
C ILE A 137 -2.49 -3.96 -16.34
N ALA A 138 -1.96 -4.46 -15.21
CA ALA A 138 -1.43 -5.81 -15.08
C ALA A 138 -1.49 -6.24 -13.61
N GLU A 139 -1.74 -7.52 -13.34
CA GLU A 139 -1.83 -8.05 -11.98
C GLU A 139 -1.61 -9.56 -11.94
N THR A 140 -1.41 -10.08 -10.73
CA THR A 140 -1.43 -11.52 -10.44
C THR A 140 -2.24 -11.81 -9.18
N TRP A 141 -2.69 -13.05 -9.04
CA TRP A 141 -3.24 -13.61 -7.80
C TRP A 141 -2.68 -15.02 -7.54
N LYS A 142 -1.59 -15.36 -8.23
CA LYS A 142 -0.96 -16.67 -8.13
C LYS A 142 -0.50 -16.92 -6.70
N ALA A 143 -0.80 -18.11 -6.18
CA ALA A 143 -0.36 -18.55 -4.86
C ALA A 143 1.07 -19.10 -4.87
N ASP A 144 1.96 -18.42 -5.57
CA ASP A 144 3.38 -18.75 -5.73
C ASP A 144 4.14 -17.54 -6.26
N ASP A 145 5.47 -17.66 -6.37
CA ASP A 145 6.30 -16.63 -7.00
C ASP A 145 5.79 -16.30 -8.41
N ASP A 146 5.70 -15.01 -8.70
CA ASP A 146 5.24 -14.50 -9.99
C ASP A 146 5.80 -13.12 -10.30
N MET A 147 5.72 -12.72 -11.56
CA MET A 147 6.17 -11.42 -12.04
C MET A 147 5.09 -10.74 -12.88
N VAL A 148 4.80 -9.49 -12.54
CA VAL A 148 3.86 -8.65 -13.29
C VAL A 148 4.66 -7.65 -14.11
N ILE A 149 4.36 -7.56 -15.40
CA ILE A 149 5.00 -6.65 -16.34
C ILE A 149 3.91 -5.81 -17.01
N ALA A 150 4.15 -4.51 -17.16
CA ALA A 150 3.28 -3.62 -17.92
C ALA A 150 4.09 -2.51 -18.58
N ASP A 151 3.64 -2.06 -19.75
CA ASP A 151 4.14 -0.85 -20.40
C ASP A 151 3.41 0.38 -19.82
N LEU A 152 4.16 1.36 -19.36
CA LEU A 152 3.61 2.59 -18.78
C LEU A 152 3.55 3.68 -19.86
N ASP A 153 2.34 4.03 -20.29
CA ASP A 153 2.12 5.10 -21.27
C ASP A 153 2.21 6.48 -20.59
N ALA A 154 3.36 7.13 -20.68
CA ALA A 154 3.60 8.45 -20.10
C ALA A 154 2.63 9.53 -20.59
N SER A 155 1.95 9.35 -21.73
CA SER A 155 0.93 10.30 -22.20
C SER A 155 -0.29 10.36 -21.28
N LEU A 156 -0.54 9.31 -20.48
CA LEU A 156 -1.61 9.28 -19.48
C LEU A 156 -1.33 10.16 -18.26
N LEU A 157 -0.09 10.63 -18.08
CA LEU A 157 0.25 11.52 -16.98
C LEU A 157 -0.24 12.94 -17.27
N ASP A 158 -0.03 13.43 -18.50
CA ASP A 158 -0.40 14.77 -18.88
C ASP A 158 -1.91 14.96 -18.79
N ARG A 159 -2.32 16.05 -18.14
CA ARG A 159 -3.74 16.38 -17.89
C ARG A 159 -4.58 15.26 -17.27
N SER A 160 -3.96 14.29 -16.61
CA SER A 160 -4.70 13.34 -15.77
C SER A 160 -5.47 14.08 -14.68
N THR A 161 -6.64 13.54 -14.32
CA THR A 161 -7.54 14.13 -13.32
C THR A 161 -6.79 14.49 -12.03
N GLY A 162 -5.97 13.58 -11.51
CA GLY A 162 -5.19 13.80 -10.29
C GLY A 162 -4.15 14.92 -10.41
N ARG A 163 -3.48 15.08 -11.56
CA ARG A 163 -2.57 16.21 -11.80
C ARG A 163 -3.32 17.54 -11.91
N GLU A 164 -4.49 17.56 -12.56
CA GLU A 164 -5.34 18.76 -12.59
C GLU A 164 -5.83 19.14 -11.19
N TRP A 165 -6.20 18.17 -10.36
CA TRP A 165 -6.59 18.42 -8.96
C TRP A 165 -5.45 18.97 -8.10
N ILE A 166 -4.21 18.53 -8.33
CA ILE A 166 -3.03 19.09 -7.64
C ILE A 166 -2.91 20.59 -7.89
N MET A 167 -3.17 21.04 -9.12
CA MET A 167 -3.01 22.44 -9.52
C MET A 167 -4.02 23.38 -8.86
N VAL A 168 -5.21 22.88 -8.52
CA VAL A 168 -6.31 23.69 -7.95
C VAL A 168 -6.41 23.58 -6.42
N ARG A 169 -5.39 23.02 -5.76
CA ARG A 169 -5.30 22.93 -4.30
C ARG A 169 -5.34 24.32 -3.64
N ARG A 170 -5.76 24.34 -2.37
CA ARG A 170 -5.81 25.53 -1.50
C ARG A 170 -4.95 25.32 -0.25
N PRO A 171 -3.60 25.36 -0.36
CA PRO A 171 -2.67 24.98 0.71
C PRO A 171 -2.88 25.72 2.04
N GLU A 172 -3.34 26.97 1.99
CA GLU A 172 -3.65 27.79 3.15
C GLU A 172 -4.75 27.21 4.05
N LEU A 173 -5.62 26.35 3.50
CA LEU A 173 -6.66 25.64 4.26
C LEU A 173 -6.15 24.34 4.89
N TYR A 174 -4.99 23.83 4.47
CA TYR A 174 -4.50 22.51 4.86
C TYR A 174 -3.61 22.51 6.10
N ARG A 175 -3.34 23.69 6.69
CA ARG A 175 -2.56 23.80 7.92
C ARG A 175 -3.01 22.80 9.01
N PRO A 176 -4.31 22.56 9.26
CA PRO A 176 -4.74 21.60 10.29
C PRO A 176 -4.24 20.17 10.08
N LEU A 177 -3.96 19.73 8.84
CA LEU A 177 -3.41 18.38 8.57
C LEU A 177 -1.99 18.18 9.15
N THR A 178 -1.29 19.28 9.43
CA THR A 178 0.11 19.26 9.90
C THR A 178 0.24 19.51 11.40
N VAL A 179 -0.88 19.73 12.09
CA VAL A 179 -0.92 19.98 13.54
C VAL A 179 -1.31 18.69 14.23
N ALA A 180 -0.47 18.22 15.16
CA ALA A 180 -0.79 17.05 15.97
C ALA A 180 -2.08 17.30 16.76
N THR A 181 -2.98 16.32 16.70
CA THR A 181 -4.29 16.36 17.36
C THR A 181 -4.22 15.83 18.80
N GLY A 182 -3.17 15.10 19.15
CA GLY A 182 -3.03 14.37 20.41
C GLY A 182 -3.67 12.96 20.37
N PHE A 183 -4.35 12.62 19.27
CA PHE A 183 -4.90 11.28 19.03
C PHE A 183 -3.93 10.35 18.32
N GLU A 184 -2.79 10.84 17.84
CA GLU A 184 -1.80 10.02 17.17
C GLU A 184 -1.26 8.94 18.11
N ARG A 185 -1.10 7.73 17.60
CA ARG A 185 -0.59 6.55 18.31
C ARG A 185 0.36 5.79 17.40
N SER A 186 1.23 4.96 17.97
CA SER A 186 2.10 4.11 17.16
C SER A 186 1.25 3.12 16.34
N THR A 187 1.71 2.76 15.15
CA THR A 187 1.01 1.77 14.30
C THR A 187 0.83 0.44 15.02
N ARG A 188 1.76 0.07 15.89
CA ARG A 188 1.67 -1.12 16.76
C ARG A 188 0.54 -1.00 17.78
N THR A 189 0.43 0.13 18.47
CA THR A 189 -0.65 0.36 19.44
C THR A 189 -2.02 0.36 18.75
N VAL A 190 -2.15 1.02 17.60
CA VAL A 190 -3.41 1.03 16.83
C VAL A 190 -3.78 -0.37 16.35
N ARG A 191 -2.81 -1.16 15.88
CA ARG A 191 -3.05 -2.47 15.27
C ARG A 191 -3.28 -3.59 16.29
N PHE A 192 -2.60 -3.55 17.43
CA PHE A 192 -2.62 -4.64 18.42
C PHE A 192 -3.21 -4.25 19.78
N GLY A 193 -3.59 -2.99 19.98
CA GLY A 193 -4.18 -2.52 21.25
C GLY A 193 -3.22 -2.57 22.44
N ILE A 194 -1.90 -2.64 22.21
CA ILE A 194 -0.89 -2.67 23.26
C ILE A 194 -0.53 -1.22 23.63
N ASP A 195 -0.85 -0.81 24.85
CA ASP A 195 -0.36 0.43 25.44
C ASP A 195 1.14 0.30 25.75
N GLU A 196 1.95 1.23 25.28
CA GLU A 196 3.40 1.29 25.57
C GLU A 196 3.72 1.82 26.98
N THR A 197 2.77 1.74 27.93
CA THR A 197 2.94 2.24 29.31
C THR A 197 3.31 1.13 30.29
N VAL A 198 4.39 0.35 30.05
CA VAL A 198 5.13 -0.33 31.13
C VAL A 198 6.61 -0.49 30.74
N THR A 199 7.39 0.59 30.76
CA THR A 199 8.84 0.52 31.04
C THR A 199 9.38 1.87 31.52
N THR A 200 8.92 2.34 32.68
CA THR A 200 9.80 3.11 33.56
C THR A 200 10.33 2.14 34.60
N GLY A 201 11.32 1.35 34.19
CA GLY A 201 12.18 0.64 35.13
C GLY A 201 13.00 1.68 35.88
N ASN A 202 12.94 1.63 37.21
CA ASN A 202 13.88 2.30 38.08
C ASN A 202 15.32 1.98 37.65
N CYS A 203 16.09 3.02 37.36
CA CYS A 203 17.51 3.13 37.65
C CYS A 203 17.73 4.50 38.28
#